data_AF-A0A1G4BH30-F1
#
_entry.id   AF-A0A1G4BH30-F1
#
_cell.length_a   1.000
_cell.length_b   1.000
_cell.length_c   1.000
_cell.angle_alpha   90.00
_cell.angle_beta   90.00
_cell.angle_gamma   90.00
#
_symmetry.space_group_name_H-M   'P 1'
#
loop_
_entity.id
_entity.type
_entity.pdbx_description
1 polymer ?
#
loop_
_entity_poly.entity_id
_entity_poly.type
_entity_poly.pdbx_seq_one_letter_code
_entity_poly.pdbx_strand_id
1 'polypeptide(L)'
;MHLTYPDLVRRLHDLERLAEPPLAGERGGCMSSYDRASRYDPKEDKYIDWDANDDGRGIIREEGEWAVAFEQRGPGVIWRTWSAMPDVGRIQIFIDDAHHVKPVIDMPFRDLFDRFQGMPHNFPSITPTLSRGRNCFIPIPYNKYAKVRLGPGWGAYYHFTYTSFPKHTTLPHFNGNFDREACLALAAADRELSRRGWSALPRSKGDTLETLTVTIQPGKSHTVRELTGNRAITGMRVVPLDLVQDSHRTAQILRELAIQITWDHDKSPSVWAPLGDFFGSVPGIQTYRSLPQGSTDGGGFYSHWFMPFSDRAEIMLVNDGKKEQKLFFTICHRPLEKPAKHMLRFHAKWHRDAFLEKPIKEGREIDWPLLMLDDGPGRFCGVQMHVWNHWKDPKVPSKDWWYGVGSEKSIDWWWGEGDEKFFVDGEKFPSTFGTGSEDYVGYAWAAEPPFPTFDSAYACQPYIELDANGHTSVCRFHVCDDVPFHKSFEAYVEKYKPNDWGHRNKCLYAVVAYWYQRAGGYDAYERVSVNERYLQVKEDRDRPVGKGGEDL
;
A
#
# COMPACT_ATOMS: atom_id res chain seq x y z
N MET A 1 6.05 9.84 -26.00
CA MET A 1 4.69 9.80 -25.39
C MET A 1 4.27 11.24 -25.11
N HIS A 2 3.02 11.62 -25.38
CA HIS A 2 2.48 12.94 -25.01
C HIS A 2 1.32 12.72 -24.05
N LEU A 3 1.33 13.37 -22.89
CA LEU A 3 0.27 13.31 -21.89
C LEU A 3 -0.30 14.71 -21.66
N THR A 4 -1.62 14.80 -21.59
CA THR A 4 -2.35 15.99 -21.16
C THR A 4 -2.57 15.96 -19.64
N TYR A 5 -3.00 17.07 -19.05
CA TYR A 5 -3.33 17.08 -17.61
C TYR A 5 -4.49 16.12 -17.26
N PRO A 6 -5.59 16.06 -18.04
CA PRO A 6 -6.60 15.01 -17.88
C PRO A 6 -6.04 13.58 -17.95
N ASP A 7 -5.05 13.30 -18.80
CA ASP A 7 -4.42 11.97 -18.84
C ASP A 7 -3.70 11.64 -17.54
N LEU A 8 -3.04 12.62 -16.90
CA LEU A 8 -2.40 12.43 -15.59
C LEU A 8 -3.44 12.20 -14.50
N VAL A 9 -4.51 12.99 -14.49
CA VAL A 9 -5.60 12.86 -13.51
C VAL A 9 -6.32 11.52 -13.66
N ARG A 10 -6.48 10.99 -14.88
CA ARG A 10 -7.05 9.65 -15.10
C ARG A 10 -6.24 8.56 -14.38
N ARG A 11 -4.91 8.71 -14.27
CA ARG A 11 -4.04 7.73 -13.59
C ARG A 11 -4.32 7.61 -12.10
N LEU A 12 -4.99 8.58 -11.48
CA LEU A 12 -5.41 8.49 -10.07
C LEU A 12 -6.29 7.26 -9.83
N HIS A 13 -7.16 6.91 -10.78
CA HIS A 13 -8.14 5.84 -10.59
C HIS A 13 -8.09 4.74 -11.66
N ASP A 14 -7.06 4.72 -12.50
CA ASP A 14 -6.93 3.78 -13.61
C ASP A 14 -6.18 2.51 -13.21
N LEU A 15 -6.93 1.51 -12.78
CA LEU A 15 -6.39 0.19 -12.44
C LEU A 15 -5.95 -0.61 -13.68
N GLU A 16 -6.47 -0.31 -14.88
CA GLU A 16 -6.11 -1.06 -16.09
C GLU A 16 -4.67 -0.77 -16.53
N ARG A 17 -4.22 0.49 -16.38
CA ARG A 17 -2.85 0.92 -16.68
C ARG A 17 -1.80 0.16 -15.86
N LEU A 18 -2.12 -0.32 -14.66
CA LEU A 18 -1.17 -1.09 -13.85
C LEU A 18 -0.73 -2.39 -14.54
N ALA A 19 -1.51 -2.91 -15.48
CA ALA A 19 -1.13 -4.05 -16.30
C ALA A 19 -0.28 -3.67 -17.54
N GLU A 20 -0.01 -2.39 -17.79
CA GLU A 20 0.89 -1.96 -18.87
C GLU A 20 2.35 -2.08 -18.42
N PRO A 21 3.23 -2.72 -19.20
CA PRO A 21 4.66 -2.76 -18.89
C PRO A 21 5.24 -1.35 -18.69
N PRO A 22 6.23 -1.19 -17.80
CA PRO A 22 6.92 0.08 -17.65
C PRO A 22 7.60 0.50 -18.94
N LEU A 23 7.53 1.78 -19.28
CA LEU A 23 8.24 2.33 -20.43
C LEU A 23 9.73 2.24 -20.18
N ALA A 24 10.53 1.99 -21.23
CA ALA A 24 11.99 1.91 -21.08
C ALA A 24 12.56 3.20 -20.48
N GLY A 25 13.10 3.11 -19.25
CA GLY A 25 13.62 4.25 -18.48
C GLY A 25 12.60 4.95 -17.58
N GLU A 26 11.35 4.47 -17.51
CA GLU A 26 10.38 4.86 -16.47
C GLU A 26 10.88 4.37 -15.10
N ARG A 27 10.84 5.25 -14.09
CA ARG A 27 11.26 4.98 -12.71
C ARG A 27 10.30 5.61 -11.72
N GLY A 28 10.08 4.98 -10.57
CA GLY A 28 9.36 5.55 -9.43
C GLY A 28 10.30 5.85 -8.26
N GLY A 29 9.82 6.60 -7.27
CA GLY A 29 10.55 6.81 -6.02
C GLY A 29 9.81 7.74 -5.05
N CYS A 30 10.43 7.99 -3.90
CA CYS A 30 9.97 8.94 -2.89
C CYS A 30 11.14 9.78 -2.38
N MET A 31 10.96 11.11 -2.30
CA MET A 31 11.84 11.97 -1.52
C MET A 31 11.13 12.31 -0.21
N SER A 32 11.74 11.95 0.91
CA SER A 32 11.16 12.13 2.23
C SER A 32 12.10 12.86 3.20
N SER A 33 11.60 13.12 4.39
CA SER A 33 12.38 13.65 5.51
C SER A 33 13.08 12.58 6.35
N TYR A 34 13.44 11.43 5.76
CA TYR A 34 14.13 10.34 6.48
C TYR A 34 15.45 10.81 7.13
N ASP A 35 15.88 10.11 8.17
CA ASP A 35 17.13 10.36 8.89
C ASP A 35 18.36 10.15 7.99
N ARG A 36 19.09 11.24 7.73
CA ARG A 36 20.24 11.24 6.83
C ARG A 36 21.50 10.60 7.42
N ALA A 37 21.46 10.14 8.67
CA ALA A 37 22.48 9.25 9.21
C ALA A 37 22.51 7.91 8.45
N SER A 38 21.34 7.37 8.09
CA SER A 38 21.18 6.17 7.26
C SER A 38 21.79 6.38 5.87
N ARG A 39 22.91 5.72 5.61
CA ARG A 39 23.69 5.87 4.37
C ARG A 39 24.26 4.56 3.86
N TYR A 40 24.59 4.54 2.58
CA TYR A 40 25.36 3.46 1.96
C TYR A 40 26.75 3.99 1.57
N ASP A 41 27.81 3.31 2.01
CA ASP A 41 29.18 3.56 1.59
C ASP A 41 29.56 2.65 0.41
N PRO A 42 29.68 3.20 -0.81
CA PRO A 42 30.02 2.41 -2.00
C PRO A 42 31.47 1.91 -2.01
N LYS A 43 32.37 2.44 -1.17
CA LYS A 43 33.77 2.00 -1.12
C LYS A 43 33.91 0.72 -0.30
N GLU A 44 33.18 0.66 0.81
CA GLU A 44 33.22 -0.47 1.73
C GLU A 44 32.11 -1.51 1.46
N ASP A 45 31.17 -1.19 0.54
CA ASP A 45 29.93 -1.95 0.27
C ASP A 45 29.15 -2.22 1.56
N LYS A 46 28.95 -1.16 2.37
CA LYS A 46 28.32 -1.23 3.69
C LYS A 46 27.23 -0.20 3.86
N TYR A 47 26.16 -0.61 4.53
CA TYR A 47 25.17 0.29 5.10
C TYR A 47 25.68 0.79 6.44
N ILE A 48 25.50 2.08 6.72
CA ILE A 48 25.99 2.74 7.93
C ILE A 48 24.80 3.42 8.59
N ASP A 49 24.69 3.22 9.90
CA ASP A 49 23.61 3.75 10.75
C ASP A 49 22.25 3.46 10.11
N TRP A 50 22.04 2.24 9.60
CA TRP A 50 20.91 1.90 8.72
C TRP A 50 19.55 1.90 9.42
N ASP A 51 19.56 1.83 10.75
CA ASP A 51 18.43 1.87 11.69
C ASP A 51 18.27 3.24 12.37
N ALA A 52 18.80 4.31 11.75
CA ALA A 52 18.62 5.66 12.26
C ALA A 52 17.16 6.12 12.08
N ASN A 53 16.60 6.73 13.14
CA ASN A 53 15.15 6.98 13.29
C ASN A 53 14.85 8.43 13.75
N ASP A 54 15.78 9.39 13.60
CA ASP A 54 15.52 10.82 13.86
C ASP A 54 14.86 11.49 12.64
N ASP A 55 13.75 10.89 12.20
CA ASP A 55 13.02 11.31 11.01
C ASP A 55 12.30 12.65 11.20
N GLY A 56 11.82 13.20 10.08
CA GLY A 56 10.96 14.37 10.07
C GLY A 56 11.69 15.68 9.83
N ARG A 57 13.04 15.65 9.80
CA ARG A 57 13.90 16.80 9.49
C ARG A 57 14.87 16.59 8.34
N GLY A 58 14.95 15.38 7.77
CA GLY A 58 15.84 15.08 6.65
C GLY A 58 15.60 15.99 5.44
N ILE A 59 16.67 16.46 4.81
CA ILE A 59 16.64 17.34 3.63
C ILE A 59 17.76 16.95 2.66
N ILE A 60 17.62 17.36 1.39
CA ILE A 60 18.66 17.17 0.37
C ILE A 60 19.84 18.11 0.65
N ARG A 61 19.54 19.39 0.94
CA ARG A 61 20.50 20.44 1.28
C ARG A 61 19.79 21.70 1.78
N GLU A 62 20.55 22.62 2.34
CA GLU A 62 20.11 23.99 2.63
C GLU A 62 20.37 24.94 1.45
N GLU A 63 19.48 25.90 1.24
CA GLU A 63 19.63 27.05 0.34
C GLU A 63 19.27 28.33 1.11
N GLY A 64 20.21 28.85 1.90
CA GLY A 64 19.94 29.92 2.86
C GLY A 64 19.08 29.39 4.01
N GLU A 65 17.94 30.04 4.27
CA GLU A 65 16.96 29.57 5.28
C GLU A 65 16.01 28.47 4.77
N TRP A 66 16.18 28.04 3.52
CA TRP A 66 15.29 27.06 2.88
C TRP A 66 15.88 25.65 2.93
N ALA A 67 15.05 24.70 3.31
CA ALA A 67 15.31 23.27 3.22
C ALA A 67 14.87 22.72 1.85
N VAL A 68 15.80 22.23 1.02
CA VAL A 68 15.44 21.56 -0.24
C VAL A 68 14.95 20.15 0.08
N ALA A 69 13.67 19.88 -0.21
CA ALA A 69 12.98 18.65 0.16
C ALA A 69 12.79 17.69 -1.03
N PHE A 70 12.77 18.21 -2.25
CA PHE A 70 12.64 17.42 -3.47
C PHE A 70 13.43 18.08 -4.59
N GLU A 71 14.13 17.29 -5.40
CA GLU A 71 14.76 17.76 -6.63
C GLU A 71 14.86 16.64 -7.66
N GLN A 72 14.34 16.86 -8.87
CA GLN A 72 14.40 15.89 -9.97
C GLN A 72 14.63 16.58 -11.32
N ARG A 73 15.24 15.85 -12.25
CA ARG A 73 15.53 16.28 -13.63
C ARG A 73 14.86 15.36 -14.65
N GLY A 74 14.53 15.94 -15.81
CA GLY A 74 13.80 15.25 -16.88
C GLY A 74 12.29 15.31 -16.69
N PRO A 75 11.52 14.69 -17.60
CA PRO A 75 10.08 14.69 -17.52
C PRO A 75 9.61 13.81 -16.37
N GLY A 76 8.77 14.33 -15.48
CA GLY A 76 8.24 13.60 -14.34
C GLY A 76 6.99 14.21 -13.75
N VAL A 77 6.39 13.49 -12.81
CA VAL A 77 5.19 13.92 -12.07
C VAL A 77 5.40 13.63 -10.60
N ILE A 78 5.13 14.61 -9.73
CA ILE A 78 4.94 14.37 -8.29
C ILE A 78 3.48 13.94 -8.12
N TRP A 79 3.26 12.74 -7.57
CA TRP A 79 1.94 12.12 -7.46
C TRP A 79 1.31 12.35 -6.11
N ARG A 80 2.04 12.07 -5.02
CA ARG A 80 1.59 12.28 -3.65
C ARG A 80 2.53 13.25 -2.95
N THR A 81 1.95 14.26 -2.34
CA THR A 81 2.57 14.98 -1.22
C THR A 81 1.90 14.52 0.07
N TRP A 82 2.69 14.18 1.08
CA TRP A 82 2.19 13.86 2.41
C TRP A 82 2.99 14.56 3.50
N SER A 83 2.35 14.89 4.62
CA SER A 83 3.01 15.41 5.82
C SER A 83 2.20 15.07 7.08
N ALA A 84 2.88 14.71 8.17
CA ALA A 84 2.27 14.52 9.48
C ALA A 84 1.91 15.85 10.17
N MET A 85 2.70 16.90 9.93
CA MET A 85 2.55 18.18 10.62
C MET A 85 2.97 19.35 9.71
N PRO A 86 2.27 19.62 8.59
CA PRO A 86 2.54 20.80 7.78
C PRO A 86 2.03 22.06 8.50
N ASP A 87 2.81 23.14 8.48
CA ASP A 87 2.53 24.36 9.26
C ASP A 87 2.59 25.65 8.40
N VAL A 88 2.70 26.82 9.04
CA VAL A 88 2.64 28.15 8.44
C VAL A 88 3.86 28.52 7.60
N GLY A 89 5.00 27.86 7.80
CA GLY A 89 6.18 28.04 6.99
C GLY A 89 5.90 27.70 5.53
N ARG A 90 6.61 28.36 4.62
CA ARG A 90 6.24 28.34 3.20
C ARG A 90 6.75 27.08 2.50
N ILE A 91 5.97 26.59 1.55
CA ILE A 91 6.43 25.69 0.50
C ILE A 91 6.60 26.47 -0.79
N GLN A 92 7.72 26.24 -1.48
CA GLN A 92 7.98 26.76 -2.82
C GLN A 92 8.26 25.63 -3.80
N ILE A 93 7.50 25.60 -4.90
CA ILE A 93 7.69 24.62 -5.98
C ILE A 93 8.13 25.34 -7.25
N PHE A 94 9.25 24.90 -7.79
CA PHE A 94 9.91 25.43 -8.98
C PHE A 94 9.83 24.40 -10.08
N ILE A 95 9.25 24.76 -11.23
CA ILE A 95 9.05 23.85 -12.36
C ILE A 95 9.67 24.42 -13.63
N ASP A 96 10.39 23.57 -14.36
CA ASP A 96 10.94 23.83 -15.69
C ASP A 96 11.64 25.18 -15.78
N ASP A 97 11.31 26.02 -16.77
CA ASP A 97 12.01 27.27 -17.02
C ASP A 97 11.88 28.28 -15.86
N ALA A 98 10.89 28.10 -14.97
CA ALA A 98 10.68 28.95 -13.80
C ALA A 98 11.72 28.72 -12.68
N HIS A 99 12.47 27.62 -12.71
CA HIS A 99 13.35 27.23 -11.60
C HIS A 99 14.50 28.19 -11.26
N HIS A 100 14.86 29.07 -12.19
CA HIS A 100 15.88 30.10 -11.97
C HIS A 100 15.32 31.46 -11.56
N VAL A 101 14.00 31.67 -11.64
CA VAL A 101 13.42 33.02 -11.58
C VAL A 101 12.34 33.15 -10.50
N LYS A 102 11.36 32.25 -10.46
CA LYS A 102 10.24 32.33 -9.51
C LYS A 102 9.57 30.98 -9.31
N PRO A 103 9.12 30.66 -8.08
CA PRO A 103 8.31 29.47 -7.86
C PRO A 103 6.95 29.60 -8.57
N VAL A 104 6.42 28.47 -9.06
CA VAL A 104 5.05 28.39 -9.62
C VAL A 104 4.01 28.21 -8.52
N ILE A 105 4.40 27.66 -7.38
CA ILE A 105 3.60 27.58 -6.14
C ILE A 105 4.42 28.18 -5.02
N ASP A 106 3.84 29.13 -4.28
CA ASP A 106 4.46 29.77 -3.12
C ASP A 106 3.40 30.16 -2.08
N MET A 107 3.24 29.33 -1.06
CA MET A 107 2.16 29.41 -0.07
C MET A 107 2.59 28.80 1.28
N PRO A 108 1.85 29.01 2.39
CA PRO A 108 2.04 28.20 3.60
C PRO A 108 1.97 26.70 3.30
N PHE A 109 2.82 25.88 3.90
CA PHE A 109 2.87 24.45 3.56
C PHE A 109 1.55 23.75 3.88
N ARG A 110 0.91 24.08 5.01
CA ARG A 110 -0.44 23.59 5.34
C ARG A 110 -1.49 23.91 4.26
N ASP A 111 -1.36 25.05 3.57
CA ASP A 111 -2.34 25.50 2.58
C ASP A 111 -2.25 24.67 1.29
N LEU A 112 -1.16 23.94 1.04
CA LEU A 112 -1.09 22.96 -0.07
C LEU A 112 -2.13 21.85 0.09
N PHE A 113 -2.56 21.57 1.33
CA PHE A 113 -3.56 20.56 1.65
C PHE A 113 -4.96 21.18 1.90
N ASP A 114 -5.02 22.43 2.36
CA ASP A 114 -6.27 23.11 2.74
C ASP A 114 -6.84 24.04 1.68
N ARG A 115 -6.08 24.37 0.61
CA ARG A 115 -6.52 25.31 -0.41
C ARG A 115 -6.33 24.81 -1.83
N PHE A 116 -7.23 25.22 -2.71
CA PHE A 116 -7.11 25.03 -4.16
C PHE A 116 -7.55 26.30 -4.87
N GLN A 117 -6.65 26.87 -5.68
CA GLN A 117 -6.88 28.15 -6.38
C GLN A 117 -7.38 29.28 -5.48
N GLY A 118 -6.79 29.41 -4.28
CA GLY A 118 -7.12 30.46 -3.31
C GLY A 118 -8.38 30.22 -2.47
N MET A 119 -9.19 29.23 -2.81
CA MET A 119 -10.38 28.82 -2.06
C MET A 119 -10.08 27.66 -1.12
N PRO A 120 -10.86 27.47 -0.03
CA PRO A 120 -10.81 26.27 0.78
C PRO A 120 -10.97 25.01 -0.09
N HIS A 121 -10.22 23.98 0.26
CA HIS A 121 -10.15 22.75 -0.50
C HIS A 121 -11.43 21.91 -0.41
N ASN A 122 -11.78 21.20 -1.48
CA ASN A 122 -13.00 20.39 -1.54
C ASN A 122 -12.84 19.12 -2.41
N PHE A 123 -11.76 18.37 -2.19
CA PHE A 123 -11.51 17.08 -2.85
C PHE A 123 -11.28 15.96 -1.82
N PRO A 124 -12.32 15.53 -1.09
CA PRO A 124 -12.16 14.61 0.04
C PRO A 124 -11.52 13.25 -0.33
N SER A 125 -11.58 12.82 -1.60
CA SER A 125 -10.99 11.56 -2.05
C SER A 125 -9.58 11.73 -2.61
N ILE A 126 -9.23 12.91 -3.16
CA ILE A 126 -7.90 13.22 -3.69
C ILE A 126 -6.96 13.74 -2.58
N THR A 127 -7.49 14.38 -1.55
CA THR A 127 -6.68 14.98 -0.48
C THR A 127 -7.19 14.65 0.92
N PRO A 128 -7.32 13.35 1.26
CA PRO A 128 -7.85 12.95 2.55
C PRO A 128 -6.88 13.34 3.68
N THR A 129 -7.44 13.69 4.84
CA THR A 129 -6.70 13.70 6.10
C THR A 129 -7.03 12.42 6.85
N LEU A 130 -6.04 11.55 7.08
CA LEU A 130 -6.22 10.24 7.69
C LEU A 130 -5.48 10.22 9.02
N SER A 131 -6.22 10.24 10.14
CA SER A 131 -5.64 10.37 11.48
C SER A 131 -4.49 11.38 11.55
N ARG A 132 -4.81 12.66 11.24
CA ARG A 132 -3.87 13.80 11.14
C ARG A 132 -2.88 13.76 9.97
N GLY A 133 -2.59 12.62 9.36
CA GLY A 133 -1.77 12.52 8.16
C GLY A 133 -2.42 13.23 6.97
N ARG A 134 -1.74 14.24 6.42
CA ARG A 134 -2.27 15.12 5.36
C ARG A 134 -1.81 14.59 4.02
N ASN A 135 -2.72 14.15 3.16
CA ASN A 135 -2.39 13.63 1.84
C ASN A 135 -2.86 14.61 0.75
N CYS A 136 -2.08 14.74 -0.32
CA CYS A 136 -2.49 15.45 -1.53
C CYS A 136 -2.04 14.66 -2.77
N PHE A 137 -3.00 14.15 -3.55
CA PHE A 137 -2.77 13.40 -4.79
C PHE A 137 -3.00 14.24 -6.06
N ILE A 138 -2.92 15.56 -5.99
CA ILE A 138 -3.04 16.44 -7.17
C ILE A 138 -1.72 16.37 -7.96
N PRO A 139 -1.72 15.89 -9.22
CA PRO A 139 -0.48 15.70 -9.97
C PRO A 139 0.24 17.01 -10.26
N ILE A 140 1.55 17.05 -10.02
CA ILE A 140 2.42 18.20 -10.37
C ILE A 140 3.42 17.74 -11.45
N PRO A 141 3.13 18.00 -12.75
CA PRO A 141 4.02 17.61 -13.84
C PRO A 141 5.14 18.63 -14.09
N TYR A 142 6.26 18.14 -14.62
CA TYR A 142 7.42 18.92 -15.04
C TYR A 142 8.12 18.24 -16.22
N ASN A 143 8.57 18.98 -17.22
CA ASN A 143 9.21 18.41 -18.42
C ASN A 143 10.74 18.32 -18.33
N LYS A 144 11.36 19.23 -17.58
CA LYS A 144 12.81 19.43 -17.51
C LYS A 144 13.33 19.32 -16.09
N TYR A 145 12.62 19.91 -15.12
CA TYR A 145 13.10 20.01 -13.76
C TYR A 145 11.99 20.34 -12.76
N ALA A 146 12.08 19.78 -11.56
CA ALA A 146 11.27 20.18 -10.42
C ALA A 146 12.12 20.29 -9.16
N LYS A 147 11.89 21.34 -8.36
CA LYS A 147 12.43 21.50 -7.01
C LYS A 147 11.36 21.95 -6.04
N VAL A 148 11.29 21.32 -4.88
CA VAL A 148 10.50 21.77 -3.73
C VAL A 148 11.44 22.18 -2.62
N ARG A 149 11.20 23.36 -2.04
CA ARG A 149 11.88 23.80 -0.83
C ARG A 149 10.90 24.30 0.22
N LEU A 150 11.25 24.10 1.47
CA LEU A 150 10.45 24.38 2.65
C LEU A 150 11.15 25.46 3.49
N GLY A 151 10.43 26.52 3.83
CA GLY A 151 10.96 27.66 4.57
C GLY A 151 10.87 27.47 6.09
N PRO A 152 11.43 28.39 6.90
CA PRO A 152 11.34 28.32 8.34
C PRO A 152 9.91 28.16 8.84
N GLY A 153 9.72 27.27 9.83
CA GLY A 153 8.40 26.96 10.37
C GLY A 153 7.52 26.09 9.47
N TRP A 154 8.09 25.36 8.49
CA TRP A 154 7.31 24.50 7.59
C TRP A 154 6.60 23.35 8.31
N GLY A 155 7.09 22.93 9.48
CA GLY A 155 6.52 21.84 10.25
C GLY A 155 7.47 20.66 10.39
N ALA A 156 6.95 19.44 10.34
CA ALA A 156 7.73 18.20 10.41
C ALA A 156 7.11 17.11 9.53
N TYR A 157 7.98 16.18 9.08
CA TYR A 157 7.66 15.04 8.22
C TYR A 157 7.13 15.42 6.84
N TYR A 158 7.76 14.95 5.77
CA TYR A 158 7.22 15.06 4.43
C TYR A 158 7.58 13.86 3.58
N HIS A 159 6.68 13.48 2.67
CA HIS A 159 6.93 12.55 1.56
C HIS A 159 6.50 13.19 0.23
N PHE A 160 7.31 13.03 -0.80
CA PHE A 160 7.00 13.39 -2.18
C PHE A 160 7.23 12.18 -3.09
N THR A 161 6.17 11.45 -3.44
CA THR A 161 6.28 10.35 -4.41
C THR A 161 6.28 10.88 -5.83
N TYR A 162 7.03 10.23 -6.72
CA TYR A 162 7.18 10.69 -8.10
C TYR A 162 7.38 9.54 -9.09
N THR A 163 7.06 9.82 -10.35
CA THR A 163 7.52 9.03 -11.51
C THR A 163 8.40 9.90 -12.39
N SER A 164 9.55 9.36 -12.80
CA SER A 164 10.38 9.89 -13.89
C SER A 164 10.09 9.13 -15.17
N PHE A 165 9.87 9.85 -16.26
CA PHE A 165 9.54 9.30 -17.57
C PHE A 165 10.74 9.31 -18.53
N PRO A 166 10.68 8.52 -19.62
CA PRO A 166 11.69 8.59 -20.67
C PRO A 166 11.82 10.00 -21.25
N LYS A 167 13.04 10.43 -21.61
CA LYS A 167 13.37 11.80 -22.05
C LYS A 167 12.50 12.37 -23.18
N HIS A 168 11.91 11.51 -24.01
CA HIS A 168 11.04 11.89 -25.13
C HIS A 168 9.55 11.98 -24.74
N THR A 169 9.25 11.95 -23.43
CA THR A 169 7.92 12.16 -22.90
C THR A 169 7.65 13.66 -22.78
N THR A 170 6.51 14.09 -23.29
CA THR A 170 6.03 15.46 -23.15
C THR A 170 4.85 15.46 -22.21
N LEU A 171 4.97 16.23 -21.13
CA LEU A 171 3.96 16.42 -20.08
C LEU A 171 3.30 17.80 -20.24
N PRO A 172 2.09 18.02 -19.69
CA PRO A 172 1.47 19.33 -19.77
C PRO A 172 2.34 20.36 -19.02
N HIS A 173 2.41 21.58 -19.54
CA HIS A 173 3.10 22.67 -18.85
C HIS A 173 2.35 23.04 -17.57
N PHE A 174 3.07 23.16 -16.44
CA PHE A 174 2.49 23.49 -15.15
C PHE A 174 3.01 24.83 -14.63
N ASN A 175 2.09 25.76 -14.36
CA ASN A 175 2.40 27.11 -13.88
C ASN A 175 1.76 27.42 -12.52
N GLY A 176 1.31 26.40 -11.78
CA GLY A 176 0.62 26.55 -10.50
C GLY A 176 -0.88 26.85 -10.60
N ASN A 177 -1.41 27.10 -11.81
CA ASN A 177 -2.84 27.26 -12.04
C ASN A 177 -3.41 26.05 -12.80
N PHE A 178 -4.70 25.82 -12.61
CA PHE A 178 -5.46 24.78 -13.31
C PHE A 178 -6.50 25.45 -14.19
N ASP A 179 -6.51 25.12 -15.47
CA ASP A 179 -7.55 25.58 -16.37
C ASP A 179 -8.87 24.83 -16.12
N ARG A 180 -9.90 25.17 -16.90
CA ARG A 180 -11.22 24.55 -16.78
C ARG A 180 -11.18 23.04 -17.00
N GLU A 181 -10.40 22.54 -17.95
CA GLU A 181 -10.32 21.11 -18.27
C GLU A 181 -9.64 20.34 -17.13
N ALA A 182 -8.56 20.88 -16.58
CA ALA A 182 -7.88 20.33 -15.41
C ALA A 182 -8.81 20.28 -14.17
N CYS A 183 -9.55 21.36 -13.90
CA CYS A 183 -10.51 21.41 -12.79
C CYS A 183 -11.64 20.38 -12.97
N LEU A 184 -12.18 20.22 -14.19
CA LEU A 184 -13.21 19.21 -14.47
C LEU A 184 -12.68 17.79 -14.33
N ALA A 185 -11.46 17.53 -14.81
CA ALA A 185 -10.81 16.23 -14.67
C ALA A 185 -10.62 15.87 -13.19
N LEU A 186 -10.12 16.81 -12.36
CA LEU A 186 -9.96 16.60 -10.92
C LEU A 186 -11.30 16.33 -10.22
N ALA A 187 -12.33 17.09 -10.55
CA ALA A 187 -13.67 16.88 -9.99
C ALA A 187 -14.27 15.53 -10.40
N ALA A 188 -14.02 15.07 -11.62
CA ALA A 188 -14.43 13.73 -12.07
C ALA A 188 -13.65 12.64 -11.34
N ALA A 189 -12.33 12.79 -11.20
CA ALA A 189 -11.49 11.81 -10.49
C ALA A 189 -11.87 11.69 -9.02
N ASP A 190 -12.16 12.79 -8.31
CA ASP A 190 -12.60 12.73 -6.91
C ASP A 190 -13.90 11.93 -6.75
N ARG A 191 -14.85 12.12 -7.68
CA ARG A 191 -16.07 11.31 -7.74
C ARG A 191 -15.80 9.85 -8.04
N GLU A 192 -14.94 9.52 -9.01
CA GLU A 192 -14.58 8.13 -9.29
C GLU A 192 -13.89 7.47 -8.10
N LEU A 193 -12.99 8.18 -7.41
CA LEU A 193 -12.31 7.68 -6.21
C LEU A 193 -13.26 7.46 -5.02
N SER A 194 -14.38 8.18 -4.96
CA SER A 194 -15.43 7.92 -3.98
C SER A 194 -16.27 6.67 -4.29
N ARG A 195 -16.33 6.23 -5.57
CA ARG A 195 -17.09 5.06 -6.01
C ARG A 195 -16.34 3.76 -5.68
N ARG A 196 -16.41 3.38 -4.41
CA ARG A 196 -15.79 2.19 -3.84
C ARG A 196 -16.87 1.20 -3.38
N GLY A 197 -16.52 -0.07 -3.22
CA GLY A 197 -17.48 -1.12 -2.83
C GLY A 197 -17.98 -1.96 -4.02
N TRP A 198 -18.62 -3.10 -3.71
CA TRP A 198 -19.10 -4.04 -4.74
C TRP A 198 -20.18 -3.46 -5.65
N SER A 199 -20.87 -2.39 -5.24
CA SER A 199 -21.88 -1.71 -6.06
C SER A 199 -21.27 -0.98 -7.27
N ALA A 200 -19.94 -0.82 -7.31
CA ALA A 200 -19.22 -0.34 -8.47
C ALA A 200 -19.05 -1.40 -9.58
N LEU A 201 -19.47 -2.65 -9.34
CA LEU A 201 -19.49 -3.71 -10.36
C LEU A 201 -20.86 -3.73 -11.10
N PRO A 202 -20.89 -3.86 -12.45
CA PRO A 202 -19.72 -3.88 -13.34
C PRO A 202 -19.04 -2.53 -13.46
N ARG A 203 -17.73 -2.56 -13.72
CA ARG A 203 -16.90 -1.36 -13.86
C ARG A 203 -17.02 -0.72 -15.24
N SER A 204 -17.39 -1.51 -16.25
CA SER A 204 -17.57 -1.07 -17.63
C SER A 204 -18.82 -1.68 -18.26
N LYS A 205 -19.42 -0.99 -19.23
CA LYS A 205 -20.56 -1.50 -20.01
C LYS A 205 -20.24 -2.79 -20.78
N GLY A 206 -18.96 -3.07 -21.04
CA GLY A 206 -18.50 -4.28 -21.72
C GLY A 206 -18.28 -5.48 -20.79
N ASP A 207 -18.45 -5.32 -19.48
CA ASP A 207 -18.27 -6.42 -18.52
C ASP A 207 -19.45 -7.39 -18.57
N THR A 208 -19.12 -8.68 -18.58
CA THR A 208 -20.06 -9.77 -18.29
C THR A 208 -19.98 -10.10 -16.81
N LEU A 209 -21.13 -10.26 -16.14
CA LEU A 209 -21.21 -10.76 -14.78
C LEU A 209 -21.65 -12.22 -14.77
N GLU A 210 -20.84 -13.07 -14.15
CA GLU A 210 -21.20 -14.45 -13.85
C GLU A 210 -21.34 -14.61 -12.34
N THR A 211 -22.43 -15.25 -11.90
CA THR A 211 -22.65 -15.56 -10.48
C THR A 211 -22.72 -17.06 -10.27
N LEU A 212 -22.14 -17.52 -9.17
CA LEU A 212 -22.17 -18.92 -8.78
C LEU A 212 -22.04 -19.08 -7.28
N THR A 213 -22.48 -20.23 -6.76
CA THR A 213 -22.27 -20.61 -5.36
C THR A 213 -21.41 -21.85 -5.32
N VAL A 214 -20.34 -21.81 -4.54
CA VAL A 214 -19.40 -22.90 -4.36
C VAL A 214 -19.52 -23.44 -2.95
N THR A 215 -19.75 -24.74 -2.83
CA THR A 215 -19.62 -25.48 -1.58
C THR A 215 -18.31 -26.26 -1.62
N ILE A 216 -17.41 -25.99 -0.66
CA ILE A 216 -16.07 -26.58 -0.62
C ILE A 216 -15.88 -27.43 0.64
N GLN A 217 -15.59 -28.72 0.42
CA GLN A 217 -15.36 -29.69 1.49
C GLN A 217 -14.04 -29.43 2.23
N PRO A 218 -13.92 -29.85 3.50
CA PRO A 218 -12.67 -29.80 4.27
C PRO A 218 -11.49 -30.47 3.53
N GLY A 219 -10.32 -29.85 3.55
CA GLY A 219 -9.08 -30.35 2.96
C GLY A 219 -9.12 -30.50 1.43
N LYS A 220 -10.02 -29.78 0.74
CA LYS A 220 -10.17 -29.84 -0.72
C LYS A 220 -9.87 -28.49 -1.37
N SER A 221 -9.56 -28.56 -2.66
CA SER A 221 -9.54 -27.43 -3.58
C SER A 221 -10.67 -27.58 -4.60
N HIS A 222 -11.24 -26.46 -5.04
CA HIS A 222 -12.34 -26.42 -6.00
C HIS A 222 -12.07 -25.32 -7.04
N THR A 223 -12.15 -25.66 -8.32
CA THR A 223 -12.12 -24.67 -9.40
C THR A 223 -13.44 -23.90 -9.39
N VAL A 224 -13.40 -22.65 -8.94
CA VAL A 224 -14.55 -21.74 -8.91
C VAL A 224 -14.96 -21.42 -10.35
N ARG A 225 -13.99 -21.01 -11.17
CA ARG A 225 -14.24 -20.71 -12.57
C ARG A 225 -12.98 -20.82 -13.40
N GLU A 226 -13.15 -21.37 -14.59
CA GLU A 226 -12.19 -21.25 -15.68
C GLU A 226 -12.75 -20.31 -16.75
N LEU A 227 -11.96 -19.32 -17.14
CA LEU A 227 -12.25 -18.42 -18.24
C LEU A 227 -11.20 -18.61 -19.32
N THR A 228 -11.61 -18.63 -20.59
CA THR A 228 -10.71 -18.83 -21.73
C THR A 228 -10.72 -17.68 -22.73
N GLY A 229 -9.68 -17.60 -23.54
CA GLY A 229 -9.44 -16.58 -24.55
C GLY A 229 -8.77 -15.30 -24.02
N ASN A 230 -8.60 -14.34 -24.92
CA ASN A 230 -7.97 -13.04 -24.64
C ASN A 230 -8.94 -12.12 -23.88
N ARG A 231 -8.83 -12.08 -22.55
CA ARG A 231 -9.80 -11.43 -21.67
C ARG A 231 -9.12 -10.77 -20.47
N ALA A 232 -9.91 -10.03 -19.69
CA ALA A 232 -9.53 -9.63 -18.33
C ALA A 232 -10.68 -9.91 -17.36
N ILE A 233 -10.33 -10.32 -16.14
CA ILE A 233 -11.20 -10.16 -14.98
C ILE A 233 -11.12 -8.68 -14.58
N THR A 234 -12.25 -8.00 -14.53
CA THR A 234 -12.35 -6.57 -14.22
C THR A 234 -12.89 -6.32 -12.81
N GLY A 235 -13.30 -7.39 -12.12
CA GLY A 235 -13.59 -7.37 -10.71
C GLY A 235 -14.19 -8.69 -10.23
N MET A 236 -14.28 -8.83 -8.92
CA MET A 236 -14.94 -9.96 -8.28
C MET A 236 -15.60 -9.54 -6.97
N ARG A 237 -16.66 -10.24 -6.60
CA ARG A 237 -17.29 -10.19 -5.28
C ARG A 237 -17.32 -11.59 -4.68
N VAL A 238 -16.95 -11.72 -3.42
CA VAL A 238 -16.96 -13.00 -2.70
C VAL A 238 -17.71 -12.83 -1.38
N VAL A 239 -18.73 -13.65 -1.15
CA VAL A 239 -19.57 -13.59 0.05
C VAL A 239 -19.57 -14.96 0.72
N PRO A 240 -18.87 -15.14 1.86
CA PRO A 240 -19.04 -16.30 2.71
C PRO A 240 -20.48 -16.37 3.24
N LEU A 241 -21.18 -17.49 3.04
CA LEU A 241 -22.61 -17.61 3.35
C LEU A 241 -22.88 -18.19 4.75
N ASP A 242 -21.96 -19.00 5.28
CA ASP A 242 -22.17 -19.80 6.50
C ASP A 242 -21.21 -19.41 7.63
N LEU A 243 -20.82 -18.13 7.70
CA LEU A 243 -19.98 -17.64 8.79
C LEU A 243 -20.73 -17.63 10.12
N VAL A 244 -20.00 -17.97 11.18
CA VAL A 244 -20.51 -17.96 12.55
C VAL A 244 -20.46 -16.55 13.13
N GLN A 245 -21.31 -16.26 14.12
CA GLN A 245 -21.30 -14.95 14.79
C GLN A 245 -20.05 -14.69 15.65
N ASP A 246 -19.31 -15.75 16.00
CA ASP A 246 -18.07 -15.62 16.77
C ASP A 246 -16.95 -15.04 15.90
N SER A 247 -16.43 -13.87 16.27
CA SER A 247 -15.44 -13.13 15.49
C SER A 247 -14.11 -13.87 15.37
N HIS A 248 -13.65 -14.51 16.46
CA HIS A 248 -12.42 -15.32 16.47
C HIS A 248 -12.55 -16.50 15.51
N ARG A 249 -13.64 -17.26 15.60
CA ARG A 249 -13.87 -18.39 14.69
C ARG A 249 -14.07 -17.95 13.26
N THR A 250 -14.67 -16.77 13.01
CA THR A 250 -14.76 -16.18 11.66
C THR A 250 -13.38 -15.82 11.10
N ALA A 251 -12.51 -15.17 11.89
CA ALA A 251 -11.12 -14.90 11.50
C ALA A 251 -10.38 -16.20 11.13
N GLN A 252 -10.54 -17.24 11.95
CA GLN A 252 -9.97 -18.56 11.68
C GLN A 252 -10.58 -19.24 10.44
N ILE A 253 -11.88 -19.11 10.16
CA ILE A 253 -12.43 -19.69 8.93
C ILE A 253 -11.83 -18.98 7.69
N LEU A 254 -11.63 -17.67 7.75
CA LEU A 254 -11.15 -16.90 6.60
C LEU A 254 -9.66 -17.11 6.29
N ARG A 255 -8.84 -17.50 7.26
CA ARG A 255 -7.45 -17.91 7.03
C ARG A 255 -7.29 -19.41 6.73
N GLU A 256 -8.28 -20.24 7.11
CA GLU A 256 -8.41 -21.65 6.67
C GLU A 256 -8.79 -21.72 5.17
N LEU A 257 -9.46 -20.69 4.65
CA LEU A 257 -9.76 -20.53 3.23
C LEU A 257 -8.65 -19.78 2.50
N ALA A 258 -8.33 -20.19 1.27
CA ALA A 258 -7.39 -19.46 0.41
C ALA A 258 -7.93 -19.31 -1.02
N ILE A 259 -7.68 -18.15 -1.62
CA ILE A 259 -7.93 -17.89 -3.03
C ILE A 259 -6.67 -18.17 -3.84
N GLN A 260 -6.84 -18.80 -5.00
CA GLN A 260 -5.78 -19.08 -5.96
C GLN A 260 -6.20 -18.62 -7.34
N ILE A 261 -5.30 -17.96 -8.06
CA ILE A 261 -5.52 -17.67 -9.48
C ILE A 261 -4.25 -17.97 -10.28
N THR A 262 -4.41 -18.76 -11.33
CA THR A 262 -3.36 -19.11 -12.28
C THR A 262 -3.68 -18.50 -13.64
N TRP A 263 -2.70 -17.84 -14.25
CA TRP A 263 -2.83 -17.22 -15.56
C TRP A 263 -2.21 -18.08 -16.65
N ASP A 264 -2.83 -18.07 -17.83
CA ASP A 264 -2.36 -18.70 -19.04
C ASP A 264 -1.96 -20.18 -18.80
N HIS A 265 -0.67 -20.48 -18.83
CA HIS A 265 -0.11 -21.81 -18.58
C HIS A 265 0.97 -21.76 -17.49
N ASP A 266 0.89 -20.78 -16.59
CA ASP A 266 1.83 -20.64 -15.50
C ASP A 266 1.81 -21.90 -14.62
N LYS A 267 3.00 -22.37 -14.22
CA LYS A 267 3.16 -23.63 -13.47
C LYS A 267 2.73 -23.49 -12.01
N SER A 268 2.67 -22.27 -11.51
CA SER A 268 2.33 -21.92 -10.15
C SER A 268 1.31 -20.78 -10.15
N PRO A 269 0.41 -20.72 -9.15
CA PRO A 269 -0.55 -19.64 -9.06
C PRO A 269 0.16 -18.30 -8.80
N SER A 270 -0.13 -17.31 -9.63
CA SER A 270 0.34 -15.93 -9.49
C SER A 270 -0.37 -15.20 -8.35
N VAL A 271 -1.59 -15.62 -8.01
CA VAL A 271 -2.32 -15.18 -6.82
C VAL A 271 -2.44 -16.34 -5.86
N TRP A 272 -1.94 -16.16 -4.64
CA TRP A 272 -2.20 -17.05 -3.50
C TRP A 272 -2.21 -16.24 -2.20
N ALA A 273 -3.33 -16.26 -1.49
CA ALA A 273 -3.44 -15.67 -0.16
C ALA A 273 -4.62 -16.29 0.62
N PRO A 274 -4.57 -16.30 1.96
CA PRO A 274 -5.76 -16.55 2.76
C PRO A 274 -6.87 -15.56 2.39
N LEU A 275 -8.13 -16.00 2.45
CA LEU A 275 -9.24 -15.28 1.82
C LEU A 275 -9.45 -13.89 2.42
N GLY A 276 -9.44 -13.78 3.75
CA GLY A 276 -9.58 -12.47 4.44
C GLY A 276 -8.42 -11.54 4.14
N ASP A 277 -7.19 -12.04 4.23
CA ASP A 277 -5.96 -11.29 4.00
C ASP A 277 -5.86 -10.79 2.53
N PHE A 278 -6.27 -11.59 1.53
CA PHE A 278 -6.31 -11.13 0.13
C PHE A 278 -7.11 -9.84 -0.04
N PHE A 279 -8.24 -9.71 0.66
CA PHE A 279 -9.09 -8.51 0.62
C PHE A 279 -8.75 -7.49 1.71
N GLY A 280 -7.63 -7.65 2.40
CA GLY A 280 -7.17 -6.79 3.48
C GLY A 280 -8.14 -6.64 4.65
N SER A 281 -8.95 -7.67 4.89
CA SER A 281 -9.98 -7.71 5.91
C SER A 281 -9.52 -8.68 6.99
N VAL A 282 -8.61 -8.24 7.85
CA VAL A 282 -8.05 -9.06 8.93
C VAL A 282 -8.05 -8.25 10.22
N PRO A 283 -8.39 -8.85 11.38
CA PRO A 283 -8.90 -10.22 11.55
C PRO A 283 -10.37 -10.34 11.12
N GLY A 284 -10.78 -11.44 10.50
CA GLY A 284 -12.20 -11.69 10.23
C GLY A 284 -12.79 -10.89 9.07
N ILE A 285 -14.02 -10.38 9.20
CA ILE A 285 -14.61 -9.45 8.22
C ILE A 285 -14.62 -8.06 8.83
N GLN A 286 -13.82 -7.17 8.25
CA GLN A 286 -13.72 -5.76 8.58
C GLN A 286 -14.27 -4.93 7.42
N THR A 287 -15.29 -4.11 7.70
CA THR A 287 -15.91 -3.23 6.70
C THR A 287 -15.02 -2.03 6.45
N TYR A 288 -14.52 -1.90 5.22
CA TYR A 288 -13.75 -0.75 4.77
C TYR A 288 -13.82 -0.65 3.24
N ARG A 289 -13.56 0.55 2.71
CA ARG A 289 -13.58 0.77 1.26
C ARG A 289 -12.27 1.32 0.74
N SER A 290 -11.70 0.69 -0.29
CA SER A 290 -10.62 1.28 -1.09
C SER A 290 -10.95 1.22 -2.58
N LEU A 291 -10.11 1.81 -3.42
CA LEU A 291 -10.29 1.75 -4.86
C LEU A 291 -10.13 0.31 -5.39
N PRO A 292 -9.03 -0.41 -5.13
CA PRO A 292 -8.82 -1.73 -5.71
C PRO A 292 -9.56 -2.86 -4.98
N GLN A 293 -9.88 -2.74 -3.69
CA GLN A 293 -10.53 -3.83 -2.94
C GLN A 293 -11.17 -3.38 -1.61
N GLY A 294 -11.90 -4.29 -0.97
CA GLY A 294 -12.33 -4.11 0.41
C GLY A 294 -13.49 -5.01 0.79
N SER A 295 -14.24 -4.60 1.80
CA SER A 295 -15.43 -5.30 2.27
C SER A 295 -16.50 -4.29 2.65
N THR A 296 -17.74 -4.52 2.21
CA THR A 296 -18.87 -3.64 2.53
C THR A 296 -20.06 -4.44 3.06
N ASP A 297 -21.10 -3.72 3.47
CA ASP A 297 -22.34 -4.28 4.04
C ASP A 297 -22.87 -5.50 3.26
N GLY A 298 -23.32 -6.50 4.02
CA GLY A 298 -23.71 -7.82 3.51
C GLY A 298 -22.61 -8.88 3.58
N GLY A 299 -21.49 -8.61 4.28
CA GLY A 299 -20.43 -9.59 4.58
C GLY A 299 -19.59 -10.00 3.37
N GLY A 300 -19.63 -9.20 2.30
CA GLY A 300 -19.02 -9.52 1.02
C GLY A 300 -17.76 -8.72 0.76
N PHE A 301 -16.70 -9.43 0.38
CA PHE A 301 -15.49 -8.84 -0.16
C PHE A 301 -15.68 -8.42 -1.62
N TYR A 302 -14.94 -7.40 -2.05
CA TYR A 302 -14.83 -7.02 -3.45
C TYR A 302 -13.37 -6.76 -3.85
N SER A 303 -13.07 -7.02 -5.11
CA SER A 303 -11.84 -6.62 -5.77
C SER A 303 -12.17 -6.03 -7.13
N HIS A 304 -11.51 -4.93 -7.46
CA HIS A 304 -11.56 -4.19 -8.71
C HIS A 304 -10.24 -4.27 -9.48
N TRP A 305 -9.27 -5.07 -9.01
CA TRP A 305 -8.02 -5.29 -9.72
C TRP A 305 -8.29 -5.78 -11.14
N PHE A 306 -7.61 -5.18 -12.12
CA PHE A 306 -7.73 -5.54 -13.52
C PHE A 306 -6.75 -6.68 -13.83
N MET A 307 -7.25 -7.89 -14.09
CA MET A 307 -6.41 -9.08 -14.23
C MET A 307 -6.50 -9.63 -15.67
N PRO A 308 -5.64 -9.17 -16.60
CA PRO A 308 -5.66 -9.63 -17.98
C PRO A 308 -4.96 -10.98 -18.14
N PHE A 309 -5.41 -11.78 -19.11
CA PHE A 309 -4.82 -13.06 -19.50
C PHE A 309 -5.03 -13.32 -20.99
N SER A 310 -4.13 -14.08 -21.59
CA SER A 310 -4.10 -14.31 -23.04
C SER A 310 -4.89 -15.54 -23.48
N ASP A 311 -4.88 -16.59 -22.67
CA ASP A 311 -5.51 -17.86 -23.03
C ASP A 311 -6.44 -18.41 -21.95
N ARG A 312 -6.01 -18.44 -20.68
CA ARG A 312 -6.79 -19.04 -19.58
C ARG A 312 -6.61 -18.25 -18.29
N ALA A 313 -7.67 -18.20 -17.50
CA ALA A 313 -7.62 -17.84 -16.09
C ALA A 313 -8.35 -18.91 -15.29
N GLU A 314 -7.68 -19.50 -14.31
CA GLU A 314 -8.25 -20.50 -13.41
C GLU A 314 -8.33 -19.93 -11.99
N ILE A 315 -9.55 -19.66 -11.53
CA ILE A 315 -9.84 -19.20 -10.18
C ILE A 315 -10.18 -20.44 -9.34
N MET A 316 -9.42 -20.66 -8.28
CA MET A 316 -9.62 -21.77 -7.34
C MET A 316 -9.85 -21.25 -5.92
N LEU A 317 -10.67 -21.99 -5.19
CA LEU A 317 -10.85 -21.85 -3.75
C LEU A 317 -10.25 -23.08 -3.08
N VAL A 318 -9.53 -22.89 -1.98
CA VAL A 318 -9.00 -23.97 -1.14
C VAL A 318 -9.58 -23.85 0.25
N ASN A 319 -9.99 -24.98 0.84
CA ASN A 319 -10.44 -25.07 2.21
C ASN A 319 -9.51 -26.03 2.96
N ASP A 320 -8.56 -25.46 3.69
CA ASP A 320 -7.65 -26.22 4.55
C ASP A 320 -8.22 -26.39 5.98
N GLY A 321 -9.45 -25.91 6.20
CA GLY A 321 -10.18 -26.05 7.44
C GLY A 321 -10.79 -27.42 7.66
N LYS A 322 -11.46 -27.58 8.80
CA LYS A 322 -12.09 -28.85 9.24
C LYS A 322 -13.58 -28.93 8.95
N LYS A 323 -14.18 -27.85 8.43
CA LYS A 323 -15.62 -27.76 8.16
C LYS A 323 -15.86 -27.34 6.71
N GLU A 324 -16.94 -27.84 6.14
CA GLU A 324 -17.44 -27.37 4.84
C GLU A 324 -17.69 -25.86 4.91
N GLN A 325 -17.41 -25.16 3.80
CA GLN A 325 -17.68 -23.74 3.65
C GLN A 325 -18.47 -23.50 2.37
N LYS A 326 -19.36 -22.52 2.39
CA LYS A 326 -20.14 -22.11 1.23
C LYS A 326 -19.92 -20.64 0.93
N LEU A 327 -19.58 -20.33 -0.32
CA LEU A 327 -19.27 -18.98 -0.77
C LEU A 327 -20.04 -18.65 -2.05
N PHE A 328 -20.60 -17.46 -2.11
CA PHE A 328 -21.17 -16.89 -3.32
C PHE A 328 -20.13 -16.02 -4.03
N PHE A 329 -19.94 -16.25 -5.33
CA PHE A 329 -19.03 -15.50 -6.19
C PHE A 329 -19.82 -14.71 -7.22
N THR A 330 -19.38 -13.48 -7.48
CA THR A 330 -19.67 -12.74 -8.71
C THR A 330 -18.34 -12.45 -9.39
N ILE A 331 -18.18 -12.86 -10.63
CA ILE A 331 -16.96 -12.64 -11.42
C ILE A 331 -17.33 -11.71 -12.58
N CYS A 332 -16.65 -10.57 -12.66
CA CYS A 332 -16.79 -9.61 -13.74
C CYS A 332 -15.62 -9.78 -14.70
N HIS A 333 -15.89 -9.97 -15.98
CA HIS A 333 -14.84 -10.17 -16.98
C HIS A 333 -15.29 -9.71 -18.37
N ARG A 334 -14.34 -9.36 -19.22
CA ARG A 334 -14.62 -8.93 -20.60
C ARG A 334 -13.55 -9.40 -21.59
N PRO A 335 -13.90 -9.60 -22.87
CA PRO A 335 -12.88 -9.76 -23.90
C PRO A 335 -12.05 -8.49 -24.04
N LEU A 336 -10.78 -8.64 -24.38
CA LEU A 336 -9.89 -7.52 -24.64
C LEU A 336 -9.73 -7.33 -26.15
N GLU A 337 -9.82 -6.06 -26.59
CA GLU A 337 -9.53 -5.70 -27.98
C GLU A 337 -8.04 -5.84 -28.31
N LYS A 338 -7.18 -5.47 -27.36
CA LYS A 338 -5.73 -5.62 -27.47
C LYS A 338 -5.29 -6.99 -26.93
N PRO A 339 -4.29 -7.64 -27.55
CA PRO A 339 -3.73 -8.89 -27.02
C PRO A 339 -3.10 -8.71 -25.63
N ALA A 340 -3.57 -9.47 -24.65
CA ALA A 340 -3.06 -9.50 -23.28
C ALA A 340 -1.65 -10.08 -23.16
N LYS A 341 -1.11 -10.69 -24.22
CA LYS A 341 0.26 -11.20 -24.27
C LYS A 341 1.32 -10.12 -24.07
N HIS A 342 0.96 -8.86 -24.29
CA HIS A 342 1.82 -7.69 -24.06
C HIS A 342 1.52 -6.98 -22.74
N MET A 343 0.53 -7.43 -21.99
CA MET A 343 0.19 -6.91 -20.67
C MET A 343 0.91 -7.73 -19.60
N LEU A 344 1.20 -7.10 -18.48
CA LEU A 344 1.60 -7.76 -17.25
C LEU A 344 0.41 -8.57 -16.67
N ARG A 345 0.70 -9.51 -15.78
CA ARG A 345 -0.26 -10.29 -15.00
C ARG A 345 -0.34 -9.77 -13.60
N PHE A 346 -1.53 -9.82 -13.00
CA PHE A 346 -1.74 -9.46 -11.61
C PHE A 346 -1.25 -10.57 -10.68
N HIS A 347 -0.51 -10.23 -9.65
CA HIS A 347 -0.04 -11.15 -8.64
C HIS A 347 -0.43 -10.64 -7.25
N ALA A 348 -0.67 -11.57 -6.34
CA ALA A 348 -0.83 -11.28 -4.93
C ALA A 348 -0.33 -12.45 -4.09
N LYS A 349 0.60 -12.20 -3.17
CA LYS A 349 1.19 -13.25 -2.33
C LYS A 349 1.16 -12.86 -0.87
N TRP A 350 0.60 -13.75 -0.06
CA TRP A 350 0.66 -13.67 1.39
C TRP A 350 1.94 -14.31 1.90
N HIS A 351 2.59 -13.68 2.88
CA HIS A 351 3.63 -14.34 3.65
C HIS A 351 3.82 -13.71 5.04
N ARG A 352 4.63 -14.40 5.85
CA ARG A 352 5.19 -13.94 7.11
C ARG A 352 6.66 -14.29 7.13
N ASP A 353 7.51 -13.32 7.51
CA ASP A 353 8.94 -13.55 7.77
C ASP A 353 9.70 -14.26 6.63
N ALA A 354 9.24 -14.10 5.38
CA ALA A 354 9.89 -14.67 4.21
C ALA A 354 11.11 -13.82 3.82
N PHE A 355 12.16 -14.46 3.33
CA PHE A 355 13.37 -13.82 2.80
C PHE A 355 14.20 -12.98 3.79
N LEU A 356 14.03 -13.17 5.11
CA LEU A 356 14.79 -12.44 6.15
C LEU A 356 16.31 -12.60 6.04
N GLU A 357 16.79 -13.71 5.48
CA GLU A 357 18.23 -13.97 5.40
C GLU A 357 19.01 -12.94 4.58
N LYS A 358 18.39 -12.39 3.52
CA LYS A 358 19.08 -11.49 2.61
C LYS A 358 19.47 -10.16 3.29
N PRO A 359 18.53 -9.37 3.85
CA PRO A 359 18.88 -8.12 4.52
C PRO A 359 19.85 -8.35 5.69
N ILE A 360 19.72 -9.45 6.43
CA ILE A 360 20.67 -9.81 7.50
C ILE A 360 22.10 -9.98 6.97
N LYS A 361 22.28 -10.73 5.87
CA LYS A 361 23.61 -10.94 5.26
C LYS A 361 24.22 -9.64 4.72
N GLU A 362 23.39 -8.65 4.42
CA GLU A 362 23.81 -7.34 3.92
C GLU A 362 24.03 -6.31 5.04
N GLY A 363 23.84 -6.68 6.31
CA GLY A 363 23.98 -5.75 7.45
C GLY A 363 22.81 -4.76 7.56
N ARG A 364 21.62 -5.18 7.13
CA ARG A 364 20.36 -4.44 7.21
C ARG A 364 19.34 -5.23 8.05
N GLU A 365 19.74 -5.76 9.21
CA GLU A 365 18.91 -6.73 9.96
C GLU A 365 17.50 -6.23 10.30
N ILE A 366 17.32 -4.90 10.37
CA ILE A 366 16.03 -4.26 10.65
C ILE A 366 15.04 -4.32 9.48
N ASP A 367 15.52 -4.50 8.24
CA ASP A 367 14.68 -4.47 7.04
C ASP A 367 13.86 -5.77 6.91
N TRP A 368 12.55 -5.67 7.17
CA TRP A 368 11.59 -6.77 7.02
C TRP A 368 11.03 -6.80 5.58
N PRO A 369 11.19 -7.90 4.82
CA PRO A 369 10.77 -7.94 3.42
C PRO A 369 9.25 -7.83 3.25
N LEU A 370 8.80 -6.93 2.39
CA LEU A 370 7.42 -6.83 1.91
C LEU A 370 7.23 -7.59 0.59
N LEU A 371 8.19 -7.45 -0.33
CA LEU A 371 8.16 -8.09 -1.65
C LEU A 371 9.57 -8.25 -2.23
N MET A 372 9.91 -9.45 -2.68
CA MET A 372 11.19 -9.80 -3.29
C MET A 372 10.98 -10.40 -4.67
N LEU A 373 11.44 -9.71 -5.71
CA LEU A 373 11.33 -10.13 -7.10
C LEU A 373 12.66 -9.95 -7.84
N ASP A 374 13.08 -10.97 -8.56
CA ASP A 374 14.30 -10.96 -9.38
C ASP A 374 14.03 -11.30 -10.86
N ASP A 375 12.76 -11.41 -11.25
CA ASP A 375 12.36 -11.90 -12.57
C ASP A 375 11.60 -10.88 -13.43
N GLY A 376 12.34 -9.89 -13.94
CA GLY A 376 11.92 -9.06 -15.07
C GLY A 376 10.99 -7.90 -14.71
N PRO A 377 10.37 -7.26 -15.73
CA PRO A 377 9.65 -6.02 -15.53
C PRO A 377 8.29 -6.20 -14.86
N GLY A 378 7.90 -5.18 -14.10
CA GLY A 378 6.64 -5.13 -13.40
C GLY A 378 6.36 -3.78 -12.74
N ARG A 379 5.30 -3.76 -11.93
CA ARG A 379 4.84 -2.60 -11.16
C ARG A 379 4.38 -3.06 -9.79
N PHE A 380 5.00 -2.53 -8.73
CA PHE A 380 4.49 -2.74 -7.38
C PHE A 380 3.30 -1.82 -7.11
N CYS A 381 2.22 -2.40 -6.58
CA CYS A 381 0.93 -1.74 -6.43
C CYS A 381 0.48 -1.66 -4.96
N GLY A 382 1.36 -1.98 -4.02
CA GLY A 382 1.16 -1.81 -2.59
C GLY A 382 0.89 -3.10 -1.84
N VAL A 383 0.39 -2.95 -0.62
CA VAL A 383 0.29 -4.03 0.37
C VAL A 383 -0.98 -3.90 1.20
N GLN A 384 -1.40 -5.04 1.73
CA GLN A 384 -2.05 -5.08 3.02
C GLN A 384 -1.04 -5.62 4.03
N MET A 385 -0.96 -4.98 5.19
CA MET A 385 -0.11 -5.41 6.30
C MET A 385 -0.97 -5.67 7.54
N HIS A 386 -0.70 -6.80 8.18
CA HIS A 386 -1.29 -7.22 9.43
C HIS A 386 -0.19 -7.26 10.49
N VAL A 387 -0.44 -6.58 11.60
CA VAL A 387 0.40 -6.66 12.78
C VAL A 387 -0.40 -7.27 13.91
N TRP A 388 0.12 -8.32 14.52
CA TRP A 388 -0.39 -8.84 15.78
C TRP A 388 0.61 -8.52 16.89
N ASN A 389 0.18 -7.64 17.76
CA ASN A 389 0.88 -7.30 18.97
C ASN A 389 0.29 -8.06 20.15
N HIS A 390 1.15 -8.43 21.08
CA HIS A 390 0.71 -8.85 22.40
C HIS A 390 1.69 -8.36 23.45
N TRP A 391 1.18 -7.86 24.55
CA TRP A 391 1.97 -7.60 25.74
C TRP A 391 1.14 -7.73 27.00
N LYS A 392 1.82 -7.89 28.13
CA LYS A 392 1.17 -7.86 29.44
C LYS A 392 0.95 -6.44 29.92
N ASP A 393 -0.06 -6.32 30.78
CA ASP A 393 -0.28 -5.14 31.60
C ASP A 393 1.04 -4.69 32.25
N PRO A 394 1.47 -3.44 31.98
CA PRO A 394 2.69 -2.91 32.58
C PRO A 394 2.53 -2.84 34.10
N LYS A 395 3.61 -3.08 34.84
CA LYS A 395 3.59 -3.05 36.32
C LYS A 395 3.21 -1.68 36.87
N VAL A 396 3.59 -0.64 36.15
CA VAL A 396 3.24 0.74 36.46
C VAL A 396 2.07 1.11 35.55
N PRO A 397 0.87 1.40 36.10
CA PRO A 397 -0.25 1.86 35.29
C PRO A 397 0.11 3.14 34.54
N SER A 398 -0.45 3.30 33.35
CA SER A 398 -0.36 4.55 32.61
C SER A 398 -1.12 5.66 33.34
N LYS A 399 -0.65 6.91 33.19
CA LYS A 399 -1.41 8.10 33.61
C LYS A 399 -2.62 8.34 32.72
N ASP A 400 -2.50 7.97 31.45
CA ASP A 400 -3.58 7.99 30.46
C ASP A 400 -4.32 6.66 30.42
N TRP A 401 -5.52 6.65 29.84
CA TRP A 401 -6.38 5.46 29.77
C TRP A 401 -5.81 4.27 28.96
N TRP A 402 -4.71 4.48 28.23
CA TRP A 402 -3.99 3.48 27.43
C TRP A 402 -2.60 3.20 28.04
N TYR A 403 -1.51 3.54 27.34
CA TYR A 403 -0.13 3.23 27.71
C TYR A 403 0.82 4.45 27.78
N GLY A 404 0.28 5.67 27.74
CA GLY A 404 1.02 6.93 27.90
C GLY A 404 1.74 7.40 26.63
N VAL A 405 1.96 8.71 26.51
CA VAL A 405 2.50 9.36 25.31
C VAL A 405 4.01 9.59 25.41
N GLY A 406 4.73 9.39 24.30
CA GLY A 406 6.14 9.77 24.17
C GLY A 406 7.03 9.15 25.25
N SER A 407 7.78 9.98 25.99
CA SER A 407 8.65 9.53 27.08
C SER A 407 7.89 9.15 28.36
N GLU A 408 6.61 9.48 28.48
CA GLU A 408 5.76 9.15 29.64
C GLU A 408 4.95 7.87 29.43
N LYS A 409 5.43 6.95 28.59
CA LYS A 409 4.78 5.65 28.31
C LYS A 409 5.08 4.61 29.39
N SER A 410 4.07 3.82 29.76
CA SER A 410 4.20 2.66 30.66
C SER A 410 4.71 1.41 29.95
N ILE A 411 4.57 1.35 28.62
CA ILE A 411 5.14 0.32 27.78
C ILE A 411 5.45 0.87 26.38
N ASP A 412 6.58 0.44 25.80
CA ASP A 412 6.98 0.77 24.45
C ASP A 412 6.42 -0.25 23.46
N TRP A 413 5.18 -0.05 23.03
CA TRP A 413 4.44 -1.03 22.23
C TRP A 413 4.34 -0.69 20.74
N TRP A 414 4.56 0.58 20.36
CA TRP A 414 4.31 1.06 19.01
C TRP A 414 5.16 0.34 17.98
N TRP A 415 4.50 -0.27 16.99
CA TRP A 415 5.14 -1.14 16.01
C TRP A 415 5.62 -0.38 14.77
N GLY A 416 5.02 0.77 14.48
CA GLY A 416 5.09 1.40 13.16
C GLY A 416 6.13 2.50 13.00
N GLU A 417 7.13 2.63 13.87
CA GLU A 417 8.26 3.57 13.64
C GLU A 417 9.03 3.23 12.35
N GLY A 418 8.94 1.99 11.85
CA GLY A 418 9.81 1.51 10.79
C GLY A 418 9.58 2.12 9.41
N ASP A 419 10.66 2.58 8.77
CA ASP A 419 10.67 3.14 7.42
C ASP A 419 10.47 2.11 6.32
N GLU A 420 9.67 2.44 5.31
CA GLU A 420 9.67 1.70 4.06
C GLU A 420 10.91 1.98 3.21
N LYS A 421 11.49 0.94 2.61
CA LYS A 421 12.69 1.05 1.77
C LYS A 421 12.50 0.22 0.50
N PHE A 422 12.45 0.88 -0.67
CA PHE A 422 12.28 0.19 -1.95
C PHE A 422 13.53 0.31 -2.82
N PHE A 423 14.09 -0.84 -3.18
CA PHE A 423 15.22 -0.98 -4.08
C PHE A 423 14.73 -1.47 -5.44
N VAL A 424 14.94 -0.64 -6.47
CA VAL A 424 14.53 -0.90 -7.84
C VAL A 424 15.74 -1.27 -8.69
N ASP A 425 15.63 -2.36 -9.46
CA ASP A 425 16.59 -2.79 -10.48
C ASP A 425 18.05 -2.96 -9.97
N GLY A 426 18.20 -3.41 -8.73
CA GLY A 426 19.49 -3.72 -8.12
C GLY A 426 20.27 -2.51 -7.62
N GLU A 427 19.58 -1.39 -7.36
CA GLU A 427 20.19 -0.26 -6.68
C GLU A 427 20.71 -0.62 -5.28
N LYS A 428 21.74 0.10 -4.82
CA LYS A 428 22.37 -0.10 -3.50
C LYS A 428 21.87 0.87 -2.43
N PHE A 429 21.21 1.94 -2.85
CA PHE A 429 20.52 2.87 -1.95
C PHE A 429 19.10 3.04 -2.50
N PRO A 430 18.06 2.92 -1.66
CA PRO A 430 16.70 2.80 -2.14
C PRO A 430 16.20 4.13 -2.71
N SER A 431 15.50 4.06 -3.83
CA SER A 431 14.85 5.19 -4.49
C SER A 431 13.60 5.68 -3.74
N THR A 432 13.10 4.88 -2.81
CA THR A 432 12.10 5.24 -1.79
C THR A 432 12.66 4.90 -0.42
N PHE A 433 12.75 5.90 0.45
CA PHE A 433 13.12 5.75 1.86
C PHE A 433 12.08 6.52 2.68
N GLY A 434 11.42 5.84 3.62
CA GLY A 434 10.28 6.29 4.43
C GLY A 434 10.57 7.26 5.56
N THR A 435 9.62 7.37 6.49
CA THR A 435 9.79 8.05 7.80
C THR A 435 8.99 7.37 8.93
N GLY A 436 8.46 6.17 8.67
CA GLY A 436 7.50 5.47 9.52
C GLY A 436 6.50 4.63 8.72
N SER A 437 6.03 3.54 9.31
CA SER A 437 5.07 2.63 8.69
C SER A 437 3.67 3.24 8.63
N GLU A 438 3.28 4.08 9.59
CA GLU A 438 2.05 4.86 9.48
C GLU A 438 2.15 5.93 8.39
N ASP A 439 3.33 6.53 8.27
CA ASP A 439 3.64 7.57 7.30
C ASP A 439 3.60 7.00 5.87
N TYR A 440 4.14 5.81 5.68
CA TYR A 440 4.03 5.02 4.44
C TYR A 440 2.57 4.83 4.04
N VAL A 441 1.74 4.33 4.97
CA VAL A 441 0.30 4.13 4.75
C VAL A 441 -0.36 5.46 4.42
N GLY A 442 0.05 6.53 5.09
CA GLY A 442 -0.40 7.90 4.87
C GLY A 442 -1.23 8.46 6.02
N TYR A 443 -1.20 7.84 7.21
CA TYR A 443 -1.68 8.43 8.45
C TYR A 443 -0.50 8.91 9.31
N ALA A 444 -0.74 9.39 10.53
CA ALA A 444 0.33 9.93 11.37
C ALA A 444 0.09 9.65 12.86
N TRP A 445 1.16 9.78 13.65
CA TRP A 445 1.15 9.76 15.12
C TRP A 445 0.54 8.48 15.68
N ALA A 446 0.92 7.31 15.14
CA ALA A 446 0.40 6.00 15.53
C ALA A 446 -1.13 5.84 15.53
N ALA A 447 -1.86 6.80 14.93
CA ALA A 447 -3.28 6.98 15.19
C ALA A 447 -3.63 6.96 16.68
N GLU A 448 -2.75 7.52 17.54
CA GLU A 448 -2.90 7.57 18.99
C GLU A 448 -4.34 7.90 19.42
N PRO A 449 -4.78 7.37 20.57
CA PRO A 449 -6.13 7.47 21.12
C PRO A 449 -7.08 8.52 20.52
N PRO A 450 -8.23 8.10 19.96
CA PRO A 450 -8.91 6.83 20.23
C PRO A 450 -8.62 5.66 19.26
N PHE A 451 -7.45 5.58 18.61
CA PHE A 451 -7.14 4.54 17.60
C PHE A 451 -8.24 4.40 16.53
N PRO A 452 -8.53 5.48 15.78
CA PRO A 452 -9.63 5.48 14.82
C PRO A 452 -9.38 4.50 13.67
N THR A 453 -10.43 3.80 13.24
CA THR A 453 -10.45 3.19 11.91
C THR A 453 -10.74 4.25 10.84
N PHE A 454 -10.23 4.04 9.63
CA PHE A 454 -10.48 4.95 8.51
C PHE A 454 -10.37 4.22 7.16
N ASP A 455 -10.99 4.81 6.14
CA ASP A 455 -10.85 4.35 4.76
C ASP A 455 -10.62 5.52 3.79
N SER A 456 -9.89 5.27 2.70
CA SER A 456 -9.73 6.15 1.55
C SER A 456 -9.51 5.32 0.29
N ALA A 457 -9.36 5.95 -0.88
CA ALA A 457 -9.10 5.21 -2.11
C ALA A 457 -7.79 4.41 -2.08
N TYR A 458 -6.76 4.89 -1.36
CA TYR A 458 -5.41 4.34 -1.40
C TYR A 458 -4.88 3.86 -0.05
N ALA A 459 -5.50 4.26 1.05
CA ALA A 459 -5.01 4.01 2.41
C ALA A 459 -6.16 3.73 3.38
N CYS A 460 -6.03 2.67 4.17
CA CYS A 460 -7.06 2.22 5.10
C CYS A 460 -6.45 1.69 6.39
N GLN A 461 -7.17 1.84 7.50
CA GLN A 461 -6.97 1.09 8.75
C GLN A 461 -8.28 0.37 9.06
N PRO A 462 -8.53 -0.83 8.48
CA PRO A 462 -9.80 -1.53 8.67
C PRO A 462 -10.05 -1.99 10.10
N TYR A 463 -9.00 -2.24 10.87
CA TYR A 463 -9.09 -2.70 12.25
C TYR A 463 -7.87 -2.31 13.07
N ILE A 464 -8.11 -1.97 14.33
CA ILE A 464 -7.10 -1.84 15.38
C ILE A 464 -7.81 -2.10 16.72
N GLU A 465 -7.14 -2.78 17.65
CA GLU A 465 -7.66 -2.91 19.03
C GLU A 465 -7.74 -1.55 19.71
N LEU A 466 -8.70 -1.37 20.62
CA LEU A 466 -8.92 -0.10 21.34
C LEU A 466 -7.74 0.32 22.22
N ASP A 467 -6.86 -0.61 22.56
CA ASP A 467 -5.62 -0.37 23.29
C ASP A 467 -4.37 -0.72 22.46
N ALA A 468 -4.56 -1.03 21.17
CA ALA A 468 -3.55 -1.54 20.24
C ALA A 468 -2.86 -2.87 20.67
N ASN A 469 -3.32 -3.52 21.74
CA ASN A 469 -2.81 -4.80 22.23
C ASN A 469 -3.55 -5.97 21.56
N GLY A 470 -3.20 -6.21 20.30
CA GLY A 470 -3.78 -7.29 19.50
C GLY A 470 -3.58 -7.02 18.03
N HIS A 471 -4.64 -7.18 17.25
CA HIS A 471 -4.55 -6.99 15.80
C HIS A 471 -4.58 -5.52 15.40
N THR A 472 -3.73 -5.17 14.44
CA THR A 472 -3.79 -3.95 13.63
C THR A 472 -3.73 -4.37 12.17
N SER A 473 -4.62 -3.82 11.34
CA SER A 473 -4.61 -4.04 9.90
C SER A 473 -4.59 -2.71 9.17
N VAL A 474 -3.69 -2.59 8.22
CA VAL A 474 -3.53 -1.40 7.38
C VAL A 474 -3.35 -1.79 5.93
N CYS A 475 -3.85 -0.96 5.03
CA CYS A 475 -3.67 -1.14 3.58
C CYS A 475 -3.07 0.12 2.98
N ARG A 476 -2.12 -0.05 2.06
CA ARG A 476 -1.56 1.01 1.22
C ARG A 476 -1.55 0.53 -0.23
N PHE A 477 -2.22 1.23 -1.13
CA PHE A 477 -2.29 0.90 -2.54
C PHE A 477 -1.63 1.98 -3.39
N HIS A 478 -0.67 1.56 -4.21
CA HIS A 478 0.02 2.41 -5.17
C HIS A 478 -0.66 2.30 -6.52
N VAL A 479 -1.35 3.38 -6.94
CA VAL A 479 -2.14 3.40 -8.19
C VAL A 479 -1.59 4.42 -9.17
N CYS A 480 -1.55 5.69 -8.82
CA CYS A 480 -0.87 6.71 -9.63
C CYS A 480 0.63 6.77 -9.33
N ASP A 481 1.01 6.42 -8.10
CA ASP A 481 2.36 6.34 -7.55
C ASP A 481 2.86 4.89 -7.46
N ASP A 482 2.48 4.05 -8.44
CA ASP A 482 3.07 2.71 -8.60
C ASP A 482 4.59 2.77 -8.73
N VAL A 483 5.27 1.70 -8.32
CA VAL A 483 6.73 1.60 -8.41
C VAL A 483 7.10 0.67 -9.57
N PRO A 484 7.42 1.20 -10.75
CA PRO A 484 7.84 0.40 -11.90
C PRO A 484 9.27 -0.13 -11.71
N PHE A 485 9.50 -1.36 -12.15
CA PHE A 485 10.82 -2.00 -12.20
C PHE A 485 11.01 -2.73 -13.52
N HIS A 486 12.24 -2.83 -14.01
CA HIS A 486 12.57 -3.47 -15.29
C HIS A 486 13.21 -4.85 -15.14
N LYS A 487 13.84 -5.12 -14.00
CA LYS A 487 14.65 -6.31 -13.74
C LYS A 487 14.31 -6.96 -12.40
N SER A 488 14.29 -6.17 -11.34
CA SER A 488 14.14 -6.68 -9.97
C SER A 488 13.54 -5.61 -9.06
N PHE A 489 12.91 -6.05 -7.98
CA PHE A 489 12.28 -5.18 -7.01
C PHE A 489 12.39 -5.79 -5.61
N GLU A 490 12.83 -4.98 -4.66
CA GLU A 490 12.96 -5.38 -3.25
C GLU A 490 12.32 -4.30 -2.41
N ALA A 491 11.15 -4.60 -1.84
CA ALA A 491 10.48 -3.73 -0.90
C ALA A 491 10.67 -4.26 0.52
N TYR A 492 10.98 -3.34 1.42
CA TYR A 492 11.13 -3.60 2.84
C TYR A 492 10.34 -2.57 3.65
N VAL A 493 10.05 -2.93 4.89
CA VAL A 493 9.70 -2.00 5.97
C VAL A 493 10.58 -2.35 7.16
N GLU A 494 11.10 -1.36 7.86
CA GLU A 494 11.86 -1.62 9.08
C GLU A 494 10.99 -2.23 10.17
N LYS A 495 11.60 -3.06 11.00
CA LYS A 495 10.95 -3.72 12.12
C LYS A 495 11.80 -3.62 13.38
N TYR A 496 11.62 -2.54 14.13
CA TYR A 496 12.33 -2.29 15.39
C TYR A 496 12.00 -3.29 16.50
N LYS A 497 10.81 -3.91 16.47
CA LYS A 497 10.42 -4.92 17.46
C LYS A 497 10.57 -6.32 16.87
N PRO A 498 11.48 -7.15 17.38
CA PRO A 498 11.53 -8.56 16.99
C PRO A 498 10.22 -9.26 17.35
N ASN A 499 9.98 -10.43 16.74
CA ASN A 499 8.80 -11.26 17.02
C ASN A 499 8.59 -11.51 18.52
N ASP A 500 9.68 -11.62 19.27
CA ASP A 500 9.73 -11.69 20.73
C ASP A 500 10.55 -10.51 21.27
N TRP A 501 9.89 -9.48 21.78
CA TRP A 501 10.55 -8.26 22.28
C TRP A 501 10.49 -8.10 23.81
N GLY A 502 9.97 -9.11 24.52
CA GLY A 502 9.89 -9.12 25.98
C GLY A 502 9.31 -10.41 26.53
N HIS A 503 9.19 -10.52 27.86
CA HIS A 503 8.66 -11.74 28.48
C HIS A 503 7.17 -11.93 28.19
N ARG A 504 6.89 -12.77 27.19
CA ARG A 504 5.58 -13.00 26.57
C ARG A 504 5.03 -11.77 25.82
N ASN A 505 5.91 -10.89 25.32
CA ASN A 505 5.49 -9.84 24.41
C ASN A 505 5.80 -10.25 22.97
N LYS A 506 4.88 -9.95 22.05
CA LYS A 506 4.95 -10.33 20.65
C LYS A 506 4.71 -9.12 19.74
N CYS A 507 5.33 -9.15 18.57
CA CYS A 507 5.11 -8.21 17.47
C CYS A 507 5.30 -8.96 16.14
N LEU A 508 4.20 -9.51 15.62
CA LEU A 508 4.22 -10.40 14.46
C LEU A 508 3.67 -9.67 13.24
N TYR A 509 4.38 -9.75 12.12
CA TYR A 509 3.96 -9.12 10.87
C TYR A 509 3.53 -10.20 9.88
N ALA A 510 2.46 -9.93 9.13
CA ALA A 510 2.10 -10.65 7.92
C ALA A 510 1.72 -9.63 6.84
N VAL A 511 1.92 -9.99 5.58
CA VAL A 511 1.67 -9.08 4.45
C VAL A 511 1.05 -9.83 3.29
N VAL A 512 0.16 -9.16 2.58
CA VAL A 512 -0.18 -9.48 1.19
C VAL A 512 0.38 -8.38 0.30
N ALA A 513 1.38 -8.71 -0.52
CA ALA A 513 1.88 -7.79 -1.54
C ALA A 513 1.04 -7.92 -2.83
N TYR A 514 0.75 -6.80 -3.48
CA TYR A 514 0.02 -6.73 -4.75
C TYR A 514 0.91 -6.10 -5.82
N TRP A 515 1.06 -6.75 -6.96
CA TRP A 515 1.88 -6.24 -8.06
C TRP A 515 1.42 -6.75 -9.42
N TYR A 516 2.01 -6.19 -10.47
CA TYR A 516 1.93 -6.73 -11.81
C TYR A 516 3.33 -7.13 -12.28
N GLN A 517 3.46 -8.28 -12.95
CA GLN A 517 4.72 -8.79 -13.49
C GLN A 517 4.51 -9.36 -14.88
N ARG A 518 5.56 -9.46 -15.70
CA ARG A 518 5.46 -10.05 -17.04
C ARG A 518 4.78 -11.43 -17.00
N ALA A 519 4.03 -11.76 -18.06
CA ALA A 519 3.45 -13.10 -18.21
C ALA A 519 4.54 -14.19 -18.19
N GLY A 520 4.27 -15.30 -17.49
CA GLY A 520 5.27 -16.35 -17.27
C GLY A 520 6.39 -15.97 -16.30
N GLY A 521 6.26 -14.82 -15.60
CA GLY A 521 7.20 -14.41 -14.56
C GLY A 521 7.16 -15.37 -13.37
N TYR A 522 8.33 -15.65 -12.81
CA TYR A 522 8.46 -16.46 -11.60
C TYR A 522 8.51 -15.57 -10.36
N ASP A 523 7.88 -16.04 -9.29
CA ASP A 523 8.06 -15.53 -7.93
C ASP A 523 8.32 -16.70 -6.98
N ALA A 524 9.17 -16.50 -5.99
CA ALA A 524 9.60 -17.55 -5.06
C ALA A 524 8.63 -17.75 -3.88
N TYR A 525 7.46 -17.11 -3.89
CA TYR A 525 6.49 -17.21 -2.80
C TYR A 525 5.66 -18.46 -2.92
N GLU A 526 5.85 -19.36 -1.96
CA GLU A 526 5.12 -20.61 -1.86
C GLU A 526 3.88 -20.47 -0.98
N ARG A 527 3.00 -21.46 -1.14
CA ARG A 527 1.81 -21.62 -0.29
C ARG A 527 2.28 -22.08 1.08
N VAL A 528 1.81 -21.45 2.15
CA VAL A 528 2.10 -21.92 3.50
C VAL A 528 0.97 -22.77 4.07
N SER A 529 1.33 -23.64 5.03
CA SER A 529 0.37 -24.45 5.76
C SER A 529 -0.53 -23.58 6.66
N VAL A 530 -1.68 -24.11 7.07
CA VAL A 530 -2.60 -23.41 7.99
C VAL A 530 -1.91 -23.03 9.30
N ASN A 531 -1.01 -23.88 9.81
CA ASN A 531 -0.29 -23.63 11.05
C ASN A 531 0.77 -22.52 10.94
N GLU A 532 1.13 -22.10 9.73
CA GLU A 532 2.02 -20.94 9.51
C GLU A 532 1.20 -19.65 9.26
N ARG A 533 -0.09 -19.80 8.94
CA ARG A 533 -1.04 -18.68 8.83
C ARG A 533 -1.50 -18.18 10.20
N TYR A 534 -1.42 -19.02 11.23
CA TYR A 534 -1.70 -18.68 12.63
C TYR A 534 -0.48 -18.93 13.49
N LEU A 535 -0.26 -18.15 14.53
CA LEU A 535 0.58 -18.61 15.63
C LEU A 535 -0.30 -18.88 16.85
N GLN A 536 -0.52 -20.17 17.15
CA GLN A 536 -1.13 -20.56 18.41
C GLN A 536 -0.22 -20.11 19.56
N VAL A 537 -0.61 -19.04 20.24
CA VAL A 537 0.00 -18.66 21.51
C VAL A 537 -0.57 -19.65 22.53
N LYS A 538 0.22 -20.67 22.89
CA LYS A 538 -0.17 -21.62 23.93
C LYS A 538 -0.44 -20.85 25.22
N GLU A 539 -1.70 -20.78 25.64
CA GLU A 539 -2.07 -20.31 26.97
C GLU A 539 -1.50 -21.26 28.03
N ASP A 540 -0.69 -20.74 28.95
CA ASP A 540 -0.46 -21.40 30.24
C ASP A 540 -1.62 -21.06 31.19
N ARG A 541 -2.10 -22.09 31.91
CA ARG A 541 -3.39 -22.24 32.59
C ARG A 541 -3.73 -21.28 33.75
N ASP A 542 -3.16 -20.07 33.81
CA ASP A 542 -3.23 -19.21 35.00
C ASP A 542 -4.08 -17.92 34.88
N ARG A 543 -5.00 -17.78 33.91
CA ARG A 543 -6.07 -16.74 33.95
C ARG A 543 -7.42 -17.22 33.40
N PRO A 544 -8.56 -16.79 33.99
CA PRO A 544 -9.86 -16.90 33.35
C PRO A 544 -10.00 -15.87 32.21
N VAL A 545 -10.57 -16.35 31.11
CA VAL A 545 -10.83 -15.72 29.80
C VAL A 545 -11.24 -14.24 29.85
N GLY A 546 -10.46 -13.40 29.16
CA GLY A 546 -10.93 -12.22 28.44
C GLY A 546 -10.71 -12.44 26.94
N LYS A 547 -11.73 -12.23 26.12
CA LYS A 547 -11.71 -12.47 24.66
C LYS A 547 -10.67 -11.55 23.98
N GLY A 548 -9.52 -12.09 23.54
CA GLY A 548 -8.52 -11.31 22.79
C GLY A 548 -7.09 -11.87 22.70
N GLY A 549 -6.88 -13.19 22.79
CA GLY A 549 -5.56 -13.75 23.16
C GLY A 549 -4.77 -14.57 22.14
N GLU A 550 -5.15 -14.66 20.86
CA GLU A 550 -4.43 -15.50 19.87
C GLU A 550 -4.06 -14.72 18.61
N ASP A 551 -2.89 -15.02 18.02
CA ASP A 551 -2.51 -14.56 16.68
C ASP A 551 -3.31 -15.33 15.63
N LEU A 552 -4.55 -14.88 15.47
CA LEU A 552 -5.51 -15.34 14.47
C LEU A 552 -5.32 -14.69 13.13
#